data_AF-A0A440UTF1-F1
#
_entry.id   AF-A0A440UTF1-F1
#
_cell.length_a   1.000
_cell.length_b   1.000
_cell.length_c   1.000
_cell.angle_alpha   90.00
_cell.angle_beta   90.00
_cell.angle_gamma   90.00
#
_symmetry.space_group_name_H-M   'P 1'
#
loop_
_entity.id
_entity.type
_entity.pdbx_description
1 polymer ?
#
loop_
_entity_poly.entity_id
_entity_poly.type
_entity_poly.pdbx_seq_one_letter_code
_entity_poly.pdbx_strand_id
1 'polypeptide(L)' 'GIPVDTAIAENGVGQFEINLNHVPDALRAADDAVLFKRTVKGIARKHGFAACFMAKPYGERAGNGFHVHFSVL' A
#
# COMPACT_ATOMS: atom_id res chain seq x y z
N GLY A 1 -13.62 8.57 -2.72
CA GLY A 1 -12.42 7.98 -3.35
C GLY A 1 -11.50 7.44 -2.28
N ILE A 2 -10.40 6.79 -2.67
CA ILE A 2 -9.36 6.38 -1.71
C ILE A 2 -8.56 7.65 -1.34
N PRO A 3 -8.45 8.01 -0.06
CA PRO A 3 -7.80 9.26 0.34
C PRO A 3 -6.28 9.08 0.34
N VAL A 4 -5.64 9.40 -0.78
CA VAL A 4 -4.18 9.25 -0.97
C VAL A 4 -3.48 10.58 -0.71
N ASP A 5 -2.32 10.54 -0.06
CA ASP A 5 -1.48 11.71 0.22
C ASP A 5 -0.21 11.70 -0.63
N THR A 6 0.73 10.82 -0.30
CA THR A 6 2.08 10.83 -0.84
C THR A 6 2.40 9.53 -1.57
N ALA A 7 3.24 9.59 -2.62
CA ALA A 7 3.80 8.43 -3.31
C ALA A 7 5.33 8.53 -3.35
N ILE A 8 6.03 7.48 -2.93
CA ILE A 8 7.48 7.49 -2.71
C ILE A 8 8.11 6.20 -3.24
N ALA A 9 9.33 6.30 -3.77
CA ALA A 9 10.17 5.13 -4.04
C ALA A 9 10.89 4.70 -2.76
N GLU A 10 10.81 3.40 -2.46
CA GLU A 10 11.33 2.81 -1.23
C GLU A 10 12.73 2.20 -1.40
N ASN A 11 13.28 1.67 -0.31
CA ASN A 11 14.65 1.12 -0.28
C ASN A 11 14.87 -0.10 -1.20
N GLY A 12 13.81 -0.85 -1.52
CA GLY A 12 13.86 -1.97 -2.46
C GLY A 12 13.79 -1.52 -3.92
N VAL A 13 14.53 -2.20 -4.81
CA VAL A 13 14.41 -1.96 -6.26
C VAL A 13 12.99 -2.29 -6.72
N GLY A 14 12.32 -1.31 -7.32
CA GLY A 14 10.92 -1.43 -7.77
C GLY A 14 9.90 -1.45 -6.61
N GLN A 15 10.31 -1.05 -5.41
CA GLN A 15 9.44 -0.91 -4.24
C GLN A 15 8.92 0.52 -4.15
N PHE A 16 7.63 0.68 -3.87
CA PHE A 16 6.97 1.96 -3.77
C PHE A 16 6.01 1.95 -2.58
N GLU A 17 5.90 3.09 -1.90
CA GLU A 17 4.92 3.35 -0.84
C GLU A 17 3.91 4.40 -1.33
N ILE A 18 2.64 4.21 -0.99
CA ILE A 18 1.58 5.21 -1.18
C ILE A 18 0.83 5.32 0.14
N ASN A 19 0.81 6.52 0.72
CA ASN A 19 0.22 6.78 2.03
C ASN A 19 -1.28 7.08 1.87
N LEU A 20 -2.08 6.49 2.75
CA LEU A 20 -3.50 6.82 2.88
C LEU A 20 -3.71 7.77 4.06
N ASN A 21 -4.64 8.70 3.93
CA ASN A 21 -4.95 9.64 5.01
C ASN A 21 -5.50 8.89 6.22
N HIS A 22 -5.10 9.34 7.40
CA HIS A 22 -5.71 8.90 8.65
C HIS A 22 -7.18 9.34 8.70
N VAL A 23 -8.07 8.42 9.04
CA VAL A 23 -9.51 8.67 9.17
C VAL A 23 -10.00 8.22 10.57
N PRO A 24 -11.02 8.86 11.14
CA PRO A 24 -11.52 8.51 12.48
C PRO A 24 -12.26 7.17 12.52
N ASP A 25 -12.77 6.70 11.39
CA ASP A 25 -13.48 5.43 11.28
C ASP A 25 -12.50 4.30 10.85
N ALA A 26 -12.18 3.43 11.81
CA ALA A 26 -11.26 2.31 11.60
C ALA A 26 -11.78 1.27 10.59
N LEU A 27 -13.10 1.04 10.54
CA LEU A 27 -13.69 0.12 9.57
C LEU A 27 -13.54 0.67 8.16
N ARG A 28 -13.80 1.98 8.01
CA ARG A 28 -13.57 2.66 6.74
C ARG A 28 -12.10 2.62 6.30
N ALA A 29 -11.16 2.83 7.22
CA ALA A 29 -9.73 2.73 6.93
C ALA A 29 -9.35 1.34 6.39
N ALA A 30 -9.91 0.28 6.97
CA ALA A 30 -9.69 -1.09 6.51
C ALA A 30 -10.25 -1.33 5.10
N ASP A 31 -11.45 -0.84 4.81
CA ASP A 31 -12.07 -0.93 3.48
C ASP A 31 -11.24 -0.20 2.42
N ASP A 32 -10.79 1.01 2.72
CA ASP A 32 -9.96 1.81 1.82
C ASP A 32 -8.60 1.12 1.54
N ALA A 33 -7.98 0.49 2.54
CA ALA A 33 -6.74 -0.27 2.38
C ALA A 33 -6.91 -1.50 1.46
N VAL A 34 -8.01 -2.26 1.60
CA VAL A 34 -8.31 -3.41 0.73
C VAL A 34 -8.60 -2.93 -0.69
N LEU A 35 -9.38 -1.86 -0.84
CA LEU A 35 -9.68 -1.27 -2.14
C LEU A 35 -8.43 -0.74 -2.84
N PHE A 36 -7.53 -0.11 -2.10
CA PHE A 36 -6.22 0.34 -2.59
C PHE A 36 -5.40 -0.83 -3.15
N LYS A 37 -5.21 -1.90 -2.36
CA LYS A 37 -4.48 -3.10 -2.81
C LYS A 37 -5.06 -3.70 -4.09
N ARG A 38 -6.39 -3.77 -4.21
CA ARG A 38 -7.09 -4.27 -5.41
C ARG A 38 -6.86 -3.35 -6.60
N THR A 39 -7.01 -2.05 -6.40
CA THR A 39 -6.80 -1.02 -7.43
C THR A 39 -5.38 -1.06 -7.98
N VAL A 40 -4.37 -1.08 -7.11
CA VAL A 40 -2.96 -1.16 -7.51
C VAL A 40 -2.68 -2.42 -8.34
N LYS A 41 -3.18 -3.59 -7.90
CA LYS A 41 -3.03 -4.82 -8.68
C LYS A 41 -3.71 -4.76 -10.04
N GLY A 42 -4.90 -4.15 -10.12
CA GLY A 42 -5.63 -3.97 -11.38
C GLY A 42 -4.89 -3.06 -12.35
N ILE A 43 -4.41 -1.90 -11.87
CA ILE A 43 -3.64 -0.94 -12.67
C ILE A 43 -2.33 -1.56 -13.12
N ALA A 44 -1.57 -2.20 -12.23
CA ALA A 44 -0.31 -2.87 -12.60
C ALA A 44 -0.52 -3.85 -13.76
N ARG A 45 -1.54 -4.71 -13.69
CA ARG A 45 -1.88 -5.65 -14.77
C ARG A 45 -2.24 -4.95 -16.06
N LYS A 46 -3.02 -3.87 -16.01
CA LYS A 46 -3.39 -3.06 -17.19
C LYS A 46 -2.16 -2.52 -17.91
N HIS A 47 -1.08 -2.24 -17.19
CA HIS A 47 0.18 -1.74 -17.73
C HIS A 47 1.23 -2.84 -17.99
N GLY A 48 0.87 -4.13 -17.94
CA GLY A 48 1.79 -5.24 -18.20
C GLY A 48 2.74 -5.57 -17.05
N PHE A 49 2.48 -5.06 -15.84
CA PHE A 49 3.26 -5.29 -14.63
C PHE A 49 2.50 -6.16 -13.61
N ALA A 50 3.20 -6.60 -12.57
CA ALA A 50 2.61 -7.26 -11.40
C ALA A 50 2.97 -6.50 -10.12
N ALA A 51 1.95 -6.13 -9.33
CA ALA A 51 2.16 -5.57 -8.00
C ALA A 51 2.18 -6.69 -6.93
N CYS A 52 3.25 -6.73 -6.13
CA CYS A 52 3.46 -7.73 -5.09
C CYS A 52 3.43 -7.10 -3.69
N PHE A 53 2.52 -7.57 -2.84
CA PHE A 53 2.38 -7.14 -1.43
C PHE A 53 2.85 -8.25 -0.47
N MET A 54 3.67 -9.20 -0.94
CA MET A 54 4.28 -10.21 -0.08
C MET A 54 5.24 -9.54 0.89
N ALA A 55 5.28 -9.97 2.16
CA ALA A 55 6.17 -9.37 3.16
C ALA A 55 7.65 -9.43 2.75
N LYS A 56 8.07 -10.47 2.02
CA LYS A 56 9.44 -10.66 1.55
C LYS A 56 9.47 -11.26 0.14
N PRO A 57 9.32 -10.44 -0.92
CA PRO A 57 9.29 -10.96 -2.29
C PRO A 57 10.67 -11.41 -2.79
N TYR A 58 11.75 -10.84 -2.25
CA TYR A 58 13.13 -11.19 -2.57
C TYR A 58 13.92 -11.38 -1.27
N GLY A 59 14.57 -12.54 -1.10
CA GLY A 59 15.20 -12.96 0.16
C GLY A 59 16.25 -11.97 0.70
N GLU A 60 17.12 -11.46 -0.18
CA GLU A 60 18.23 -10.58 0.20
C GLU A 60 17.90 -9.07 0.13
N ARG A 61 16.64 -8.69 -0.12
CA ARG A 61 16.22 -7.27 -0.27
C ARG A 61 15.31 -6.83 0.86
N ALA A 62 15.09 -5.52 1.00
CA ALA A 62 14.07 -4.99 1.90
C ALA A 62 12.70 -5.62 1.62
N GLY A 63 11.95 -5.92 2.69
CA GLY A 63 10.60 -6.47 2.62
C GLY A 63 9.54 -5.39 2.52
N ASN A 64 8.29 -5.79 2.28
CA ASN A 64 7.15 -4.88 2.34
C ASN A 64 6.55 -4.88 3.75
N GLY A 65 6.49 -3.69 4.36
CA GLY A 65 5.75 -3.44 5.59
C GLY A 65 4.30 -3.04 5.31
N PHE A 66 3.47 -3.10 6.36
CA PHE A 66 2.18 -2.43 6.40
C PHE A 66 2.09 -1.66 7.71
N HIS A 67 2.68 -0.46 7.71
CA HIS A 67 2.72 0.40 8.88
C HIS A 67 1.33 1.00 9.12
N VAL A 68 0.84 0.91 10.36
CA VAL A 68 -0.46 1.43 10.76
C VAL A 68 -0.24 2.47 11.84
N HIS A 69 -0.62 3.71 11.54
CA HIS A 69 -0.67 4.80 12.51
C HIS A 69 -2.05 4.75 13.18
N PHE A 70 -2.09 4.73 14.51
CA PHE A 70 -3.32 4.51 15.27
C PHE A 70 -3.48 5.55 16.37
N SER A 71 -4.72 5.99 16.59
CA SER A 71 -5.12 6.84 17.71
C SER A 71 -6.46 6.37 18.29
N VAL A 72 -6.70 6.71 19.56
CA VAL A 72 -7.98 6.52 20.24
C VAL A 72 -8.51 7.90 20.60
N LEU A 73 -9.80 8.13 20.40
CA LEU A 73 -10.50 9.37 20.72
C LEU A 73 -11.01 9.39 22.15
#